data_AF-A0A957RUK5-F1
#
_entry.id   AF-A0A957RUK5-F1
#
_cell.length_a   1.000
_cell.length_b   1.000
_cell.length_c   1.000
_cell.angle_alpha   90.00
_cell.angle_beta   90.00
_cell.angle_gamma   90.00
#
_symmetry.space_group_name_H-M   'P 1'
#
loop_
_entity.id
_entity.type
_entity.pdbx_description
1 polymer ?
#
loop_
_entity_poly.entity_id
_entity_poly.type
_entity_poly.pdbx_seq_one_letter_code
_entity_poly.pdbx_strand_id
1 'polypeptide(L)'
;MRRKRAGKRAGRRRSTASPPQSKAAEPALITANGKVAGPAPQAVETQQAVPAPAPVAESEPPAPPTTSGAGAEGDGTTQPPPKRKKRRYSPQRVDYIILLAIIDNQLQGLEEAEPAVRALLAEHGVTPAVLAACRSQLDVAQAAMHERGGCAMAEMGTVIAMEQARRRAEIAYGTFRQTARTAFPDRAESAAIYLGLHLTEAIPEATALFVDDARLALQMAQQHASIAGGLAAATFDAGRIAAVGEAIDALDDAYKARHHAHAVAVQATRTRNETVRTLRRAMRAIALGVSAMLRLHPTVNAPVNW
;
A
#
# COMPACT_ATOMS: atom_id res chain seq x y z
N MET A 1 20.25 24.05 -64.92
CA MET A 1 21.30 23.16 -64.36
C MET A 1 20.71 22.49 -63.11
N ARG A 2 20.07 21.31 -63.16
CA ARG A 2 20.60 19.92 -63.18
C ARG A 2 21.50 19.55 -61.98
N ARG A 3 20.93 18.76 -61.04
CA ARG A 3 21.43 17.51 -60.39
C ARG A 3 20.73 17.34 -59.02
N LYS A 4 19.70 16.51 -58.85
CA LYS A 4 19.68 15.03 -58.63
C LYS A 4 20.72 14.51 -57.61
N ARG A 5 20.23 13.99 -56.47
CA ARG A 5 20.71 12.88 -55.61
C ARG A 5 19.61 12.68 -54.53
N ALA A 6 18.71 11.69 -54.53
CA ALA A 6 18.78 10.23 -54.68
C ALA A 6 19.72 9.57 -53.65
N GLY A 7 19.14 9.08 -52.55
CA GLY A 7 19.83 8.45 -51.42
C GLY A 7 18.99 7.37 -50.73
N LYS A 8 18.87 6.21 -51.39
CA LYS A 8 19.02 4.84 -50.83
C LYS A 8 18.20 4.48 -49.56
N ARG A 9 16.97 3.99 -49.76
CA ARG A 9 16.28 3.10 -48.80
C ARG A 9 16.69 1.66 -49.05
N ALA A 10 17.51 1.10 -48.16
CA ALA A 10 17.83 -0.32 -48.12
C ALA A 10 16.87 -1.03 -47.15
N GLY A 11 16.35 -2.17 -47.58
CA GLY A 11 15.26 -2.88 -46.94
C GLY A 11 15.61 -3.52 -45.59
N ARG A 12 14.57 -3.75 -44.80
CA ARG A 12 14.57 -4.75 -43.74
C ARG A 12 13.25 -5.50 -43.78
N ARG A 13 13.25 -6.59 -44.55
CA ARG A 13 12.32 -7.72 -44.36
C ARG A 13 12.81 -8.50 -43.13
N ARG A 14 11.93 -8.69 -42.14
CA ARG A 14 11.94 -9.79 -41.15
C ARG A 14 10.49 -9.88 -40.67
N SER A 15 9.75 -10.85 -41.20
CA SER A 15 9.65 -12.22 -40.69
C SER A 15 8.59 -12.29 -39.60
N THR A 16 7.39 -12.66 -40.04
CA THR A 16 6.29 -13.18 -39.25
C THR A 16 6.73 -14.50 -38.60
N ALA A 17 6.91 -14.50 -37.29
CA ALA A 17 7.05 -15.72 -36.50
C ALA A 17 6.14 -15.61 -35.29
N SER A 18 5.03 -16.34 -35.35
CA SER A 18 4.13 -16.61 -34.23
C SER A 18 4.88 -17.35 -33.12
N PRO A 19 4.73 -16.96 -31.84
CA PRO A 19 5.18 -17.80 -30.74
C PRO A 19 4.19 -18.95 -30.50
N PRO A 20 4.68 -20.14 -30.16
CA PRO A 20 3.87 -21.34 -29.91
C PRO A 20 3.10 -21.24 -28.59
N GLN A 21 1.88 -21.81 -28.61
CA GLN A 21 1.04 -22.07 -27.45
C GLN A 21 1.78 -22.97 -26.45
N SER A 22 2.19 -22.42 -25.31
CA SER A 22 2.65 -23.23 -24.18
C SER A 22 1.46 -23.57 -23.28
N LYS A 23 1.27 -24.87 -23.13
CA LYS A 23 0.28 -25.57 -22.30
C LYS A 23 0.21 -25.01 -20.87
N ALA A 24 -1.02 -24.94 -20.39
CA ALA A 24 -1.35 -24.77 -18.98
C ALA A 24 -0.66 -25.87 -18.14
N ALA A 25 0.03 -25.43 -17.08
CA ALA A 25 0.42 -26.26 -15.96
C ALA A 25 -0.23 -25.64 -14.72
N GLU A 26 -1.10 -26.42 -14.11
CA GLU A 26 -1.79 -26.16 -12.84
C GLU A 26 -0.76 -25.93 -11.70
N PRO A 27 -0.99 -24.97 -10.80
CA PRO A 27 -0.31 -24.99 -9.51
C PRO A 27 -1.02 -25.97 -8.57
N ALA A 28 -0.25 -26.98 -8.16
CA ALA A 28 -0.61 -27.98 -7.16
C ALA A 28 -1.06 -27.35 -5.83
N LEU A 29 -2.17 -27.88 -5.31
CA LEU A 29 -2.58 -27.76 -3.92
C LEU A 29 -1.47 -28.30 -3.00
N ILE A 30 -0.92 -27.42 -2.15
CA ILE A 30 -0.21 -27.83 -0.94
C ILE A 30 -1.15 -27.57 0.22
N THR A 31 -1.79 -28.63 0.70
CA THR A 31 -2.41 -28.66 2.03
C THR A 31 -2.05 -29.99 2.67
N ALA A 32 -1.21 -29.96 3.69
CA ALA A 32 -1.03 -31.09 4.59
C ALA A 32 -0.64 -30.62 5.99
N ASN A 33 -1.41 -31.15 6.94
CA ASN A 33 -1.17 -31.31 8.38
C ASN A 33 -1.40 -30.07 9.25
N GLY A 34 -2.27 -30.09 10.26
CA GLY A 34 -2.84 -31.22 10.99
C GLY A 34 -2.59 -30.99 12.47
N LYS A 35 -3.59 -30.48 13.19
CA LYS A 35 -3.61 -30.51 14.66
C LYS A 35 -5.03 -30.79 15.14
N VAL A 36 -5.15 -31.85 15.93
CA VAL A 36 -6.38 -32.43 16.47
C VAL A 36 -6.52 -32.06 17.96
N ALA A 37 -7.79 -31.94 18.39
CA ALA A 37 -8.36 -31.91 19.75
C ALA A 37 -8.14 -30.62 20.57
N GLY A 38 -9.14 -30.04 21.25
CA GLY A 38 -10.51 -30.43 21.60
C GLY A 38 -11.24 -29.23 22.26
N PRO A 39 -12.25 -29.43 23.13
CA PRO A 39 -13.67 -29.19 22.86
C PRO A 39 -14.19 -27.77 23.20
N ALA A 40 -15.38 -27.48 22.68
CA ALA A 40 -16.18 -26.27 22.87
C ALA A 40 -16.52 -25.96 24.34
N PRO A 41 -16.57 -24.67 24.73
CA PRO A 41 -17.40 -24.23 25.82
C PRO A 41 -18.75 -23.71 25.32
N GLN A 42 -19.75 -24.10 26.08
CA GLN A 42 -21.18 -23.88 25.92
C GLN A 42 -21.56 -22.40 25.98
N ALA A 43 -22.63 -22.07 25.25
CA ALA A 43 -23.41 -20.86 25.46
C ALA A 43 -24.01 -20.90 26.87
N VAL A 44 -23.71 -19.87 27.66
CA VAL A 44 -24.49 -19.51 28.85
C VAL A 44 -24.99 -18.10 28.62
N GLU A 45 -26.27 -18.02 28.34
CA GLU A 45 -27.09 -16.83 28.43
C GLU A 45 -27.07 -16.36 29.90
N THR A 46 -26.57 -15.17 30.17
CA THR A 46 -26.84 -14.48 31.43
C THR A 46 -27.08 -13.02 31.11
N GLN A 47 -28.36 -12.66 31.06
CA GLN A 47 -28.82 -11.29 31.13
C GLN A 47 -28.34 -10.68 32.45
N GLN A 48 -27.57 -9.59 32.37
CA GLN A 48 -27.42 -8.68 33.51
C GLN A 48 -27.48 -7.24 33.02
N ALA A 49 -28.43 -6.52 33.62
CA ALA A 49 -28.86 -5.18 33.27
C ALA A 49 -27.73 -4.15 33.43
N VAL A 50 -27.59 -3.28 32.44
CA VAL A 50 -26.75 -2.08 32.51
C VAL A 50 -27.54 -0.98 33.25
N PRO A 51 -27.03 -0.40 34.35
CA PRO A 51 -27.70 0.72 35.00
C PRO A 51 -27.48 2.02 34.21
N ALA A 52 -28.55 2.81 34.10
CA ALA A 52 -28.56 4.13 33.48
C ALA A 52 -27.66 5.13 34.21
N PRO A 53 -26.91 6.00 33.51
CA PRO A 53 -26.24 7.13 34.14
C PRO A 53 -27.24 8.28 34.38
N ALA A 54 -27.32 8.73 35.64
CA ALA A 54 -28.01 9.96 36.03
C ALA A 54 -27.11 11.21 35.81
N PRO A 55 -27.68 12.42 35.67
CA PRO A 55 -27.06 13.57 35.02
C PRO A 55 -26.48 14.62 36.00
N VAL A 56 -25.30 15.18 35.72
CA VAL A 56 -24.80 16.51 36.16
C VAL A 56 -23.53 16.79 35.32
N ALA A 57 -23.13 17.99 34.90
CA ALA A 57 -23.53 19.36 35.15
C ALA A 57 -23.15 20.21 33.93
N GLU A 58 -23.99 21.20 33.63
CA GLU A 58 -23.79 22.26 32.66
C GLU A 58 -22.78 23.28 33.21
N SER A 59 -21.68 23.51 32.49
CA SER A 59 -20.72 24.58 32.78
C SER A 59 -20.39 25.32 31.49
N GLU A 60 -20.97 26.51 31.41
CA GLU A 60 -20.84 27.53 30.37
C GLU A 60 -19.39 28.04 30.24
N PRO A 61 -18.85 28.23 29.01
CA PRO A 61 -17.64 29.03 28.80
C PRO A 61 -17.99 30.49 28.45
N PRO A 62 -17.26 31.49 28.99
CA PRO A 62 -17.61 32.90 28.88
C PRO A 62 -17.26 33.54 27.51
N ALA A 63 -18.01 34.59 27.20
CA ALA A 63 -17.88 35.48 26.04
C ALA A 63 -16.57 36.30 26.02
N PRO A 64 -16.15 36.85 24.86
CA PRO A 64 -14.79 37.33 24.62
C PRO A 64 -14.57 38.77 25.09
N PRO A 65 -13.33 39.18 25.44
CA PRO A 65 -13.02 40.58 25.64
C PRO A 65 -12.76 41.29 24.31
N THR A 66 -13.46 42.40 24.12
CA THR A 66 -13.15 43.46 23.14
C THR A 66 -12.14 44.42 23.75
N THR A 67 -11.07 44.74 23.02
CA THR A 67 -10.32 45.98 23.22
C THR A 67 -9.87 46.51 21.86
N SER A 68 -10.20 47.78 21.60
CA SER A 68 -9.91 48.52 20.38
C SER A 68 -8.61 49.32 20.54
N GLY A 69 -7.79 49.34 19.47
CA GLY A 69 -6.97 50.50 19.09
C GLY A 69 -5.50 50.53 19.52
N ALA A 70 -4.59 50.22 18.57
CA ALA A 70 -3.39 51.02 18.28
C ALA A 70 -2.76 50.50 16.97
N GLY A 71 -2.64 51.39 15.97
CA GLY A 71 -2.12 51.05 14.65
C GLY A 71 -0.61 50.84 14.61
N ALA A 72 -0.17 50.02 13.68
CA ALA A 72 1.11 50.15 12.99
C ALA A 72 0.98 49.48 11.63
N GLU A 73 1.20 50.26 10.58
CA GLU A 73 1.32 49.82 9.20
C GLU A 73 2.38 48.72 9.10
N GLY A 74 1.99 47.60 8.48
CA GLY A 74 2.87 46.46 8.22
C GLY A 74 2.61 45.95 6.81
N ASP A 75 3.48 46.36 5.90
CA ASP A 75 3.59 45.96 4.50
C ASP A 75 3.31 44.45 4.32
N GLY A 76 2.12 44.15 3.82
CA GLY A 76 1.67 42.79 3.55
C GLY A 76 2.33 42.27 2.29
N THR A 77 3.63 42.00 2.33
CA THR A 77 4.24 41.10 1.35
C THR A 77 3.56 39.75 1.50
N THR A 78 2.58 39.49 0.64
CA THR A 78 1.95 38.19 0.46
C THR A 78 3.04 37.23 0.01
N GLN A 79 3.69 36.59 0.97
CA GLN A 79 4.69 35.58 0.68
C GLN A 79 3.96 34.43 -0.01
N PRO A 80 4.29 34.10 -1.27
CA PRO A 80 3.64 33.00 -1.96
C PRO A 80 3.83 31.73 -1.12
N PRO A 81 2.81 30.86 -1.00
CA PRO A 81 2.90 29.65 -0.20
C PRO A 81 4.16 28.89 -0.61
N PRO A 82 4.95 28.38 0.35
CA PRO A 82 6.21 27.72 0.04
C PRO A 82 5.92 26.63 -0.97
N LYS A 83 6.52 26.77 -2.17
CA LYS A 83 6.42 25.77 -3.24
C LYS A 83 6.70 24.42 -2.60
N ARG A 84 5.67 23.55 -2.53
CA ARG A 84 5.80 22.19 -2.01
C ARG A 84 6.99 21.59 -2.74
N LYS A 85 8.10 21.38 -2.02
CA LYS A 85 9.30 20.77 -2.58
C LYS A 85 8.81 19.50 -3.27
N LYS A 86 9.00 19.40 -4.60
CA LYS A 86 8.72 18.16 -5.34
C LYS A 86 9.35 17.05 -4.51
N ARG A 87 8.53 16.12 -4.00
CA ARG A 87 9.03 14.96 -3.23
C ARG A 87 10.08 14.31 -4.12
N ARG A 88 11.36 14.52 -3.83
CA ARG A 88 12.42 13.80 -4.51
C ARG A 88 12.12 12.33 -4.24
N TYR A 89 11.98 11.55 -5.30
CA TYR A 89 11.88 10.10 -5.22
C TYR A 89 13.02 9.64 -4.30
N SER A 90 12.71 9.17 -3.09
CA SER A 90 13.75 9.08 -2.06
C SER A 90 14.71 7.96 -2.46
N PRO A 91 16.03 8.23 -2.59
CA PRO A 91 17.05 7.22 -2.86
C PRO A 91 17.30 6.26 -1.68
N GLN A 92 16.49 6.31 -0.62
CA GLN A 92 16.67 5.53 0.61
C GLN A 92 16.88 4.02 0.38
N ARG A 93 16.33 3.44 -0.70
CA ARG A 93 16.60 2.04 -1.05
C ARG A 93 18.06 1.84 -1.49
N VAL A 94 18.59 2.73 -2.32
CA VAL A 94 19.97 2.69 -2.80
C VAL A 94 20.92 2.92 -1.64
N ASP A 95 20.63 3.89 -0.77
CA ASP A 95 21.45 4.19 0.41
C ASP A 95 21.56 2.98 1.35
N TYR A 96 20.45 2.27 1.59
CA TYR A 96 20.49 1.05 2.39
C TYR A 96 21.19 -0.11 1.69
N ILE A 97 21.05 -0.29 0.39
CA ILE A 97 21.79 -1.33 -0.34
C ILE A 97 23.30 -1.07 -0.24
N ILE A 98 23.74 0.17 -0.44
CA ILE A 98 25.16 0.57 -0.32
C ILE A 98 25.64 0.35 1.11
N LEU A 99 24.87 0.78 2.12
CA LEU A 99 25.22 0.57 3.52
C LEU A 99 25.41 -0.93 3.85
N LEU A 100 24.48 -1.79 3.42
CA LEU A 100 24.56 -3.22 3.70
C LEU A 100 25.77 -3.86 3.01
N ALA A 101 26.12 -3.44 1.79
CA ALA A 101 27.32 -3.91 1.10
C ALA A 101 28.62 -3.46 1.79
N ILE A 102 28.67 -2.23 2.31
CA ILE A 102 29.81 -1.76 3.11
C ILE A 102 29.97 -2.61 4.38
N ILE A 103 28.86 -2.84 5.09
CA ILE A 103 28.86 -3.67 6.32
C ILE A 103 29.30 -5.09 6.02
N ASP A 104 28.83 -5.67 4.91
CA ASP A 104 29.23 -7.00 4.45
C ASP A 104 30.75 -7.11 4.26
N ASN A 105 31.33 -6.16 3.51
CA ASN A 105 32.77 -6.09 3.27
C ASN A 105 33.58 -5.90 4.55
N GLN A 106 33.08 -5.08 5.48
CA GLN A 106 33.72 -4.85 6.79
C GLN A 106 33.72 -6.11 7.65
N LEU A 107 32.58 -6.82 7.71
CA LEU A 107 32.49 -8.08 8.45
C LEU A 107 33.41 -9.14 7.85
N GLN A 108 33.43 -9.28 6.53
CA GLN A 108 34.33 -10.21 5.85
C GLN A 108 35.80 -9.88 6.16
N GLY A 109 36.20 -8.60 6.10
CA GLY A 109 37.57 -8.20 6.43
C GLY A 109 37.98 -8.46 7.87
N LEU A 110 37.03 -8.42 8.81
CA LEU A 110 37.26 -8.79 10.22
C LEU A 110 37.35 -10.30 10.43
N GLU A 111 36.55 -11.07 9.70
CA GLU A 111 36.57 -12.54 9.75
C GLU A 111 37.86 -13.12 9.14
N GLU A 112 38.35 -12.50 8.06
CA GLU A 112 39.58 -12.88 7.35
C GLU A 112 40.85 -12.27 7.97
N ALA A 113 40.73 -11.47 9.04
CA ALA A 113 41.87 -10.84 9.70
C ALA A 113 42.90 -11.89 10.16
N GLU A 114 44.19 -11.52 10.08
CA GLU A 114 45.31 -12.35 10.49
C GLU A 114 45.16 -12.82 11.96
N PRO A 115 45.59 -14.04 12.33
CA PRO A 115 45.41 -14.58 13.69
C PRO A 115 45.88 -13.64 14.82
N ALA A 116 47.00 -12.93 14.63
CA ALA A 116 47.51 -11.98 15.62
C ALA A 116 46.56 -10.79 15.81
N VAL A 117 46.03 -10.24 14.70
CA VAL A 117 45.04 -9.15 14.74
C VAL A 117 43.73 -9.63 15.36
N ARG A 118 43.32 -10.85 15.06
CA ARG A 118 42.11 -11.46 15.62
C ARG A 118 42.19 -11.64 17.14
N ALA A 119 43.36 -12.01 17.67
CA ALA A 119 43.58 -12.09 19.11
C ALA A 119 43.41 -10.72 19.77
N LEU A 120 44.00 -9.66 19.21
CA LEU A 120 43.86 -8.29 19.69
C LEU A 120 42.41 -7.78 19.59
N LEU A 121 41.71 -8.09 18.49
CA LEU A 121 40.30 -7.76 18.33
C LEU A 121 39.42 -8.41 19.40
N ALA A 122 39.71 -9.66 19.78
CA ALA A 122 39.00 -10.36 20.83
C ALA A 122 39.20 -9.72 22.22
N GLU A 123 40.40 -9.19 22.52
CA GLU A 123 40.67 -8.42 23.75
C GLU A 123 39.82 -7.14 23.83
N HIS A 124 39.49 -6.55 22.67
CA HIS A 124 38.58 -5.40 22.54
C HIS A 124 37.10 -5.78 22.36
N GLY A 125 36.73 -7.03 22.63
CA GLY A 125 35.34 -7.50 22.60
C GLY A 125 34.81 -7.81 21.20
N VAL A 126 35.63 -7.69 20.15
CA VAL A 126 35.28 -8.11 18.79
C VAL A 126 35.62 -9.60 18.64
N THR A 127 34.74 -10.45 19.18
CA THR A 127 34.91 -11.91 19.17
C THR A 127 34.23 -12.53 17.95
N PRO A 128 34.60 -13.77 17.57
CA PRO A 128 33.91 -14.50 16.49
C PRO A 128 32.40 -14.64 16.72
N ALA A 129 31.97 -14.79 17.97
CA ALA A 129 30.55 -14.85 18.31
C ALA A 129 29.81 -13.52 18.04
N VAL A 130 30.47 -12.39 18.29
CA VAL A 130 29.91 -11.05 17.99
C VAL A 130 29.81 -10.84 16.48
N LEU A 131 30.83 -11.26 15.72
CA LEU A 131 30.81 -11.20 14.26
C LEU A 131 29.69 -12.07 13.67
N ALA A 132 29.56 -13.32 14.14
CA ALA A 132 28.49 -14.22 13.71
C ALA A 132 27.09 -13.67 14.04
N ALA A 133 26.90 -13.07 15.22
CA ALA A 133 25.65 -12.41 15.59
C ALA A 133 25.36 -11.20 14.67
N CYS A 134 26.38 -10.42 14.32
CA CYS A 134 26.23 -9.30 13.39
C CYS A 134 25.94 -9.77 11.95
N ARG A 135 26.51 -10.90 11.53
CA ARG A 135 26.22 -11.55 10.24
C ARG A 135 24.75 -11.98 10.15
N SER A 136 24.23 -12.62 11.20
CA SER A 136 22.81 -12.96 11.29
C SER A 136 21.91 -11.71 11.21
N GLN A 137 22.31 -10.60 11.82
CA GLN A 137 21.57 -9.33 11.70
C GLN A 137 21.65 -8.73 10.28
N LEU A 138 22.78 -8.89 9.59
CA LEU A 138 22.94 -8.50 8.19
C LEU A 138 21.98 -9.28 7.30
N ASP A 139 21.91 -10.61 7.46
CA ASP A 139 21.00 -11.48 6.71
C ASP A 139 19.53 -11.07 6.94
N VAL A 140 19.14 -10.82 8.20
CA VAL A 140 17.80 -10.34 8.55
C VAL A 140 17.50 -8.97 7.93
N ALA A 141 18.48 -8.05 7.91
CA ALA A 141 18.32 -6.75 7.28
C ALA A 141 18.19 -6.85 5.75
N GLN A 142 18.94 -7.74 5.10
CA GLN A 142 18.82 -8.03 3.67
C GLN A 142 17.47 -8.66 3.34
N ALA A 143 17.01 -9.65 4.11
CA ALA A 143 15.70 -10.27 3.95
C ALA A 143 14.58 -9.23 4.06
N ALA A 144 14.62 -8.35 5.07
CA ALA A 144 13.63 -7.28 5.25
C ALA A 144 13.65 -6.25 4.09
N MET A 145 14.81 -6.00 3.48
CA MET A 145 14.91 -5.17 2.28
C MET A 145 14.22 -5.80 1.07
N HIS A 146 14.40 -7.11 0.87
CA HIS A 146 13.74 -7.86 -0.19
C HIS A 146 12.23 -7.96 0.03
N GLU A 147 11.79 -8.29 1.24
CA GLU A 147 10.38 -8.38 1.63
C GLU A 147 9.67 -7.06 1.36
N ARG A 148 10.23 -5.92 1.81
CA ARG A 148 9.68 -4.60 1.52
C ARG A 148 9.56 -4.34 0.02
N GLY A 149 10.51 -4.81 -0.78
CA GLY A 149 10.45 -4.74 -2.24
C GLY A 149 9.25 -5.51 -2.80
N GLY A 150 9.04 -6.74 -2.34
CA GLY A 150 7.90 -7.57 -2.69
C GLY A 150 6.55 -6.94 -2.30
N CYS A 151 6.43 -6.48 -1.05
CA CYS A 151 5.21 -5.84 -0.56
C CYS A 151 4.87 -4.56 -1.34
N ALA A 152 5.88 -3.74 -1.68
CA ALA A 152 5.64 -2.53 -2.48
C ALA A 152 5.18 -2.84 -3.90
N MET A 153 5.71 -3.91 -4.53
CA MET A 153 5.23 -4.35 -5.85
C MET A 153 3.81 -4.90 -5.78
N ALA A 154 3.50 -5.68 -4.74
CA ALA A 154 2.15 -6.19 -4.51
C ALA A 154 1.15 -5.03 -4.30
N GLU A 155 1.49 -4.04 -3.49
CA GLU A 155 0.70 -2.83 -3.29
C GLU A 155 0.41 -2.11 -4.62
N MET A 156 1.44 -1.89 -5.46
CA MET A 156 1.24 -1.30 -6.79
C MET A 156 0.27 -2.14 -7.66
N GLY A 157 0.39 -3.46 -7.62
CA GLY A 157 -0.53 -4.37 -8.30
C GLY A 157 -1.99 -4.18 -7.84
N THR A 158 -2.21 -4.04 -6.54
CA THR A 158 -3.56 -3.81 -5.99
C THR A 158 -4.14 -2.43 -6.37
N VAL A 159 -3.30 -1.40 -6.53
CA VAL A 159 -3.75 -0.08 -7.01
C VAL A 159 -4.29 -0.19 -8.43
N ILE A 160 -3.53 -0.85 -9.32
CA ILE A 160 -3.94 -1.06 -10.72
C ILE A 160 -5.23 -1.88 -10.78
N ALA A 161 -5.32 -2.96 -10.00
CA ALA A 161 -6.51 -3.80 -9.95
C ALA A 161 -7.74 -3.02 -9.47
N MET A 162 -7.60 -2.19 -8.43
CA MET A 162 -8.67 -1.34 -7.90
C MET A 162 -9.13 -0.30 -8.94
N GLU A 163 -8.20 0.36 -9.65
CA GLU A 163 -8.55 1.33 -10.69
C GLU A 163 -9.29 0.66 -11.87
N GLN A 164 -8.86 -0.53 -12.27
CA GLN A 164 -9.54 -1.30 -13.31
C GLN A 164 -10.94 -1.76 -12.87
N ALA A 165 -11.07 -2.28 -11.65
CA ALA A 165 -12.35 -2.66 -11.07
C ALA A 165 -13.29 -1.45 -10.97
N ARG A 166 -12.77 -0.30 -10.54
CA ARG A 166 -13.53 0.94 -10.44
C ARG A 166 -14.09 1.37 -11.79
N ARG A 167 -13.25 1.39 -12.82
CA ARG A 167 -13.70 1.74 -14.17
C ARG A 167 -14.78 0.78 -14.68
N ARG A 168 -14.66 -0.52 -14.42
CA ARG A 168 -15.67 -1.52 -14.82
C ARG A 168 -17.00 -1.27 -14.08
N ALA A 169 -16.93 -1.05 -12.77
CA ALA A 169 -18.08 -0.75 -11.93
C ALA A 169 -18.79 0.55 -12.35
N GLU A 170 -18.05 1.63 -12.62
CA GLU A 170 -18.61 2.90 -13.08
C GLU A 170 -19.32 2.76 -14.44
N ILE A 171 -18.75 1.99 -15.38
CA ILE A 171 -19.40 1.71 -16.68
C ILE A 171 -20.68 0.89 -16.48
N ALA A 172 -20.61 -0.18 -15.69
CA ALA A 172 -21.75 -1.06 -15.44
C ALA A 172 -22.89 -0.30 -14.74
N TYR A 173 -22.58 0.44 -13.68
CA TYR A 173 -23.53 1.24 -12.94
C TYR A 173 -24.05 2.45 -13.73
N GLY A 174 -23.19 3.09 -14.53
CA GLY A 174 -23.61 4.15 -15.45
C GLY A 174 -24.62 3.64 -16.48
N THR A 175 -24.40 2.44 -17.02
CA THR A 175 -25.35 1.77 -17.92
C THR A 175 -26.68 1.49 -17.22
N PHE A 176 -26.64 0.93 -16.01
CA PHE A 176 -27.83 0.74 -15.18
C PHE A 176 -28.62 2.04 -14.98
N ARG A 177 -27.95 3.13 -14.56
CA ARG A 177 -28.60 4.43 -14.35
C ARG A 177 -29.17 5.02 -15.64
N GLN A 178 -28.49 4.85 -16.76
CA GLN A 178 -28.99 5.28 -18.06
C GLN A 178 -30.25 4.50 -18.44
N THR A 179 -30.24 3.17 -18.32
CA THR A 179 -31.41 2.35 -18.61
C THR A 179 -32.58 2.63 -17.66
N ALA A 180 -32.30 2.87 -16.39
CA ALA A 180 -33.32 3.27 -15.42
C ALA A 180 -33.99 4.60 -15.81
N ARG A 181 -33.22 5.61 -16.23
CA ARG A 181 -33.80 6.88 -16.73
C ARG A 181 -34.62 6.69 -18.02
N THR A 182 -34.26 5.74 -18.87
CA THR A 182 -35.06 5.42 -20.06
C THR A 182 -36.32 4.63 -19.75
N ALA A 183 -36.28 3.75 -18.75
CA ALA A 183 -37.44 2.99 -18.28
C ALA A 183 -38.47 3.88 -17.58
N PHE A 184 -38.00 4.94 -16.92
CA PHE A 184 -38.82 5.91 -16.18
C PHE A 184 -38.57 7.33 -16.72
N PRO A 185 -39.13 7.69 -17.89
CA PRO A 185 -38.84 8.96 -18.55
C PRO A 185 -39.48 10.16 -17.84
N ASP A 186 -40.66 9.99 -17.23
CA ASP A 186 -41.31 11.05 -16.46
C ASP A 186 -40.74 11.13 -15.04
N ARG A 187 -39.95 12.17 -14.80
CA ARG A 187 -39.28 12.41 -13.51
C ARG A 187 -40.24 12.85 -12.40
N ALA A 188 -41.34 13.52 -12.74
CA ALA A 188 -42.30 13.99 -11.74
C ALA A 188 -43.14 12.82 -11.23
N GLU A 189 -43.66 11.99 -12.14
CA GLU A 189 -44.44 10.80 -11.79
C GLU A 189 -43.58 9.71 -11.12
N SER A 190 -42.31 9.59 -11.52
CA SER A 190 -41.37 8.58 -11.00
C SER A 190 -40.43 9.11 -9.91
N ALA A 191 -40.79 10.21 -9.21
CA ALA A 191 -39.90 10.88 -8.27
C ALA A 191 -39.32 9.94 -7.19
N ALA A 192 -40.14 9.02 -6.65
CA ALA A 192 -39.71 8.03 -5.68
C ALA A 192 -38.68 7.04 -6.23
N ILE A 193 -38.80 6.65 -7.51
CA ILE A 193 -37.85 5.77 -8.19
C ILE A 193 -36.52 6.50 -8.44
N TYR A 194 -36.59 7.76 -8.88
CA TYR A 194 -35.39 8.58 -9.08
C TYR A 194 -34.61 8.77 -7.78
N LEU A 195 -35.32 8.96 -6.66
CA LEU A 195 -34.71 9.05 -5.33
C LEU A 195 -34.12 7.70 -4.90
N GLY A 196 -34.92 6.62 -4.92
CA GLY A 196 -34.49 5.30 -4.44
C GLY A 196 -33.37 4.65 -5.28
N LEU A 197 -33.23 5.03 -6.55
CA LEU A 197 -32.15 4.56 -7.43
C LEU A 197 -31.02 5.60 -7.60
N HIS A 198 -31.06 6.70 -6.84
CA HIS A 198 -30.07 7.79 -6.90
C HIS A 198 -29.82 8.30 -8.33
N LEU A 199 -30.86 8.42 -9.17
CA LEU A 199 -30.71 8.74 -10.60
C LEU A 199 -30.39 10.21 -10.87
N THR A 200 -30.53 11.09 -9.88
CA THR A 200 -30.27 12.53 -10.01
C THR A 200 -28.92 12.96 -9.47
N GLU A 201 -28.36 12.17 -8.55
CA GLU A 201 -27.14 12.50 -7.82
C GLU A 201 -25.88 12.22 -8.64
N ALA A 202 -24.80 12.96 -8.37
CA ALA A 202 -23.51 12.66 -8.98
C ALA A 202 -22.99 11.32 -8.44
N ILE A 203 -22.28 10.55 -9.27
CA ILE A 203 -21.60 9.34 -8.78
C ILE A 203 -20.50 9.78 -7.81
N PRO A 204 -20.47 9.27 -6.57
CA PRO A 204 -19.45 9.67 -5.59
C PRO A 204 -18.04 9.39 -6.08
N GLU A 205 -17.12 10.35 -5.86
CA GLU A 205 -15.70 10.13 -6.15
C GLU A 205 -15.04 9.18 -5.14
N ALA A 206 -15.54 9.11 -3.90
CA ALA A 206 -15.02 8.20 -2.90
C ALA A 206 -15.49 6.76 -3.17
N THR A 207 -14.55 5.82 -3.35
CA THR A 207 -14.86 4.43 -3.73
C THR A 207 -15.82 3.74 -2.75
N ALA A 208 -15.64 3.93 -1.44
CA ALA A 208 -16.50 3.31 -0.43
C ALA A 208 -17.95 3.79 -0.54
N LEU A 209 -18.17 5.11 -0.62
CA LEU A 209 -19.51 5.69 -0.79
C LEU A 209 -20.15 5.22 -2.10
N PHE A 210 -19.37 5.20 -3.19
CA PHE A 210 -19.86 4.70 -4.47
C PHE A 210 -20.35 3.25 -4.38
N VAL A 211 -19.60 2.38 -3.72
CA VAL A 211 -19.98 0.97 -3.51
C VAL A 211 -21.27 0.87 -2.71
N ASP A 212 -21.37 1.59 -1.61
CA ASP A 212 -22.54 1.55 -0.71
C ASP A 212 -23.82 2.07 -1.41
N ASP A 213 -23.74 3.24 -2.04
CA ASP A 213 -24.86 3.85 -2.76
C ASP A 213 -25.32 2.97 -3.94
N ALA A 214 -24.36 2.40 -4.69
CA ALA A 214 -24.67 1.51 -5.79
C ALA A 214 -25.36 0.22 -5.31
N ARG A 215 -24.90 -0.39 -4.21
CA ARG A 215 -25.54 -1.58 -3.62
C ARG A 215 -26.97 -1.28 -3.18
N LEU A 216 -27.20 -0.15 -2.52
CA LEU A 216 -28.54 0.28 -2.10
C LEU A 216 -29.47 0.44 -3.31
N ALA A 217 -29.01 1.13 -4.37
CA ALA A 217 -29.80 1.32 -5.58
C ALA A 217 -30.12 -0.02 -6.29
N LEU A 218 -29.15 -0.93 -6.38
CA LEU A 218 -29.35 -2.25 -6.99
C LEU A 218 -30.29 -3.12 -6.16
N GLN A 219 -30.18 -3.07 -4.83
CA GLN A 219 -31.10 -3.75 -3.93
C GLN A 219 -32.53 -3.23 -4.11
N MET A 220 -32.71 -1.91 -4.23
CA MET A 220 -34.01 -1.32 -4.53
C MET A 220 -34.55 -1.76 -5.89
N ALA A 221 -33.70 -1.84 -6.90
CA ALA A 221 -34.10 -2.33 -8.22
C ALA A 221 -34.55 -3.80 -8.20
N GLN A 222 -34.01 -4.62 -7.29
CA GLN A 222 -34.38 -6.03 -7.16
C GLN A 222 -35.62 -6.26 -6.28
N GLN A 223 -35.77 -5.49 -5.21
CA GLN A 223 -36.82 -5.70 -4.21
C GLN A 223 -38.19 -5.17 -4.64
N HIS A 224 -38.22 -4.11 -5.46
CA HIS A 224 -39.48 -3.50 -5.89
C HIS A 224 -39.91 -4.01 -7.26
N ALA A 225 -40.99 -4.80 -7.30
CA ALA A 225 -41.52 -5.41 -8.52
C ALA A 225 -41.84 -4.41 -9.64
N SER A 226 -42.31 -3.19 -9.29
CA SER A 226 -42.56 -2.12 -10.27
C SER A 226 -41.28 -1.62 -10.93
N ILE A 227 -40.20 -1.48 -10.16
CA ILE A 227 -38.90 -1.06 -10.67
C ILE A 227 -38.29 -2.17 -11.53
N ALA A 228 -38.26 -3.40 -11.02
CA ALA A 228 -37.75 -4.56 -11.75
C ALA A 228 -38.50 -4.78 -13.07
N GLY A 229 -39.84 -4.65 -13.06
CA GLY A 229 -40.68 -4.77 -14.25
C GLY A 229 -40.40 -3.69 -15.29
N GLY A 230 -40.25 -2.43 -14.86
CA GLY A 230 -39.90 -1.32 -15.75
C GLY A 230 -38.51 -1.47 -16.36
N LEU A 231 -37.52 -1.89 -15.57
CA LEU A 231 -36.17 -2.16 -16.06
C LEU A 231 -36.14 -3.34 -17.05
N ALA A 232 -36.88 -4.42 -16.77
CA ALA A 232 -36.99 -5.57 -17.66
C ALA A 232 -37.66 -5.18 -19.00
N ALA A 233 -38.69 -4.34 -18.98
CA ALA A 233 -39.31 -3.78 -20.19
C ALA A 233 -38.30 -2.96 -21.02
N ALA A 234 -37.33 -2.33 -20.36
CA ALA A 234 -36.19 -1.65 -21.00
C ALA A 234 -35.00 -2.59 -21.30
N THR A 235 -35.21 -3.91 -21.34
CA THR A 235 -34.19 -4.94 -21.63
C THR A 235 -33.06 -5.03 -20.60
N PHE A 236 -33.30 -4.57 -19.39
CA PHE A 236 -32.38 -4.68 -18.25
C PHE A 236 -32.97 -5.59 -17.18
N ASP A 237 -32.81 -6.88 -17.39
CA ASP A 237 -33.38 -7.94 -16.56
C ASP A 237 -32.59 -8.15 -15.26
N ALA A 238 -33.12 -9.02 -14.39
CA ALA A 238 -32.50 -9.36 -13.11
C ALA A 238 -31.06 -9.88 -13.27
N GLY A 239 -30.75 -10.62 -14.34
CA GLY A 239 -29.40 -11.09 -14.65
C GLY A 239 -28.42 -9.94 -14.88
N ARG A 240 -28.82 -8.90 -15.62
CA ARG A 240 -27.99 -7.69 -15.79
C ARG A 240 -27.84 -6.91 -14.50
N ILE A 241 -28.88 -6.79 -13.69
CA ILE A 241 -28.78 -6.14 -12.37
C ILE A 241 -27.77 -6.89 -11.48
N ALA A 242 -27.84 -8.22 -11.45
CA ALA A 242 -26.88 -9.06 -10.73
C ALA A 242 -25.44 -8.88 -11.24
N ALA A 243 -25.23 -8.82 -12.55
CA ALA A 243 -23.91 -8.57 -13.14
C ALA A 243 -23.32 -7.19 -12.77
N VAL A 244 -24.16 -6.16 -12.60
CA VAL A 244 -23.70 -4.87 -12.04
C VAL A 244 -23.31 -5.04 -10.57
N GLY A 245 -24.11 -5.77 -9.79
CA GLY A 245 -23.78 -6.12 -8.40
C GLY A 245 -22.42 -6.80 -8.28
N GLU A 246 -22.15 -7.81 -9.09
CA GLU A 246 -20.85 -8.51 -9.14
C GLU A 246 -19.69 -7.55 -9.47
N ALA A 247 -19.89 -6.59 -10.38
CA ALA A 247 -18.87 -5.59 -10.68
C ALA A 247 -18.60 -4.63 -9.51
N ILE A 248 -19.64 -4.29 -8.74
CA ILE A 248 -19.53 -3.47 -7.52
C ILE A 248 -18.85 -4.25 -6.40
N ASP A 249 -19.19 -5.51 -6.22
CA ASP A 249 -18.55 -6.38 -5.22
C ASP A 249 -17.07 -6.62 -5.55
N ALA A 250 -16.73 -6.84 -6.82
CA ALA A 250 -15.34 -6.94 -7.27
C ALA A 250 -14.54 -5.64 -7.01
N LEU A 251 -15.19 -4.47 -7.09
CA LEU A 251 -14.56 -3.20 -6.71
C LEU A 251 -14.32 -3.11 -5.20
N ASP A 252 -15.30 -3.50 -4.38
CA ASP A 252 -15.16 -3.52 -2.92
C ASP A 252 -14.01 -4.45 -2.48
N ASP A 253 -13.95 -5.65 -3.05
CA ASP A 253 -12.87 -6.60 -2.79
C ASP A 253 -11.50 -6.03 -3.19
N ALA A 254 -11.41 -5.40 -4.36
CA ALA A 254 -10.16 -4.76 -4.80
C ALA A 254 -9.76 -3.57 -3.91
N TYR A 255 -10.74 -2.80 -3.42
CA TYR A 255 -10.53 -1.69 -2.50
C TYR A 255 -10.01 -2.18 -1.14
N LYS A 256 -10.62 -3.22 -0.57
CA LYS A 256 -10.17 -3.87 0.66
C LYS A 256 -8.77 -4.48 0.51
N ALA A 257 -8.53 -5.18 -0.60
CA ALA A 257 -7.22 -5.76 -0.91
C ALA A 257 -6.12 -4.70 -0.98
N ARG A 258 -6.40 -3.54 -1.58
CA ARG A 258 -5.47 -2.40 -1.61
C ARG A 258 -5.15 -1.88 -0.21
N HIS A 259 -6.15 -1.67 0.64
CA HIS A 259 -5.93 -1.20 2.01
C HIS A 259 -5.08 -2.18 2.82
N HIS A 260 -5.38 -3.47 2.69
CA HIS A 260 -4.57 -4.52 3.32
C HIS A 260 -3.13 -4.51 2.80
N ALA A 261 -2.93 -4.48 1.48
CA ALA A 261 -1.60 -4.44 0.87
C ALA A 261 -0.80 -3.20 1.29
N HIS A 262 -1.46 -2.04 1.39
CA HIS A 262 -0.86 -0.81 1.90
C HIS A 262 -0.40 -0.98 3.36
N ALA A 263 -1.25 -1.52 4.24
CA ALA A 263 -0.90 -1.77 5.63
C ALA A 263 0.32 -2.71 5.76
N VAL A 264 0.35 -3.78 4.97
CA VAL A 264 1.49 -4.71 4.90
C VAL A 264 2.76 -4.00 4.41
N ALA A 265 2.69 -3.18 3.36
CA ALA A 265 3.83 -2.44 2.84
C ALA A 265 4.38 -1.40 3.86
N VAL A 266 3.49 -0.76 4.61
CA VAL A 266 3.87 0.12 5.73
C VAL A 266 4.59 -0.68 6.82
N GLN A 267 4.06 -1.84 7.20
CA GLN A 267 4.67 -2.69 8.21
C GLN A 267 6.05 -3.21 7.76
N ALA A 268 6.18 -3.70 6.53
CA ALA A 268 7.46 -4.13 5.97
C ALA A 268 8.50 -2.98 5.94
N THR A 269 8.04 -1.74 5.68
CA THR A 269 8.91 -0.56 5.76
C THR A 269 9.39 -0.28 7.18
N ARG A 270 8.54 -0.47 8.20
CA ARG A 270 8.92 -0.34 9.61
C ARG A 270 9.91 -1.43 10.01
N THR A 271 9.64 -2.69 9.66
CA THR A 271 10.53 -3.83 9.91
C THR A 271 11.91 -3.58 9.32
N ARG A 272 12.00 -3.24 8.03
CA ARG A 272 13.25 -2.87 7.35
C ARG A 272 14.01 -1.76 8.09
N ASN A 273 13.32 -0.70 8.51
CA ASN A 273 13.98 0.41 9.20
C ASN A 273 14.55 -0.02 10.55
N GLU A 274 13.83 -0.86 11.28
CA GLU A 274 14.28 -1.36 12.58
C GLU A 274 15.44 -2.34 12.44
N THR A 275 15.37 -3.29 11.50
CA THR A 275 16.47 -4.26 11.28
C THR A 275 17.76 -3.56 10.87
N VAL A 276 17.69 -2.58 9.95
CA VAL A 276 18.86 -1.78 9.55
C VAL A 276 19.36 -0.87 10.69
N ARG A 277 18.46 -0.40 11.57
CA ARG A 277 18.86 0.37 12.77
C ARG A 277 19.60 -0.52 13.77
N THR A 278 19.10 -1.71 14.03
CA THR A 278 19.73 -2.70 14.91
C THR A 278 21.10 -3.10 14.39
N LEU A 279 21.21 -3.42 13.10
CA LEU A 279 22.50 -3.73 12.47
C LEU A 279 23.50 -2.58 12.60
N ARG A 280 23.08 -1.33 12.35
CA ARG A 280 23.95 -0.16 12.53
C ARG A 280 24.45 0.00 13.98
N ARG A 281 23.60 -0.29 14.97
CA ARG A 281 23.99 -0.25 16.38
C ARG A 281 25.03 -1.32 16.69
N ALA A 282 24.83 -2.55 16.19
CA ALA A 282 25.79 -3.64 16.35
C ALA A 282 27.14 -3.31 15.69
N MET A 283 27.12 -2.85 14.42
CA MET A 283 28.34 -2.45 13.71
C MET A 283 29.06 -1.28 14.38
N ARG A 284 28.34 -0.35 15.01
CA ARG A 284 28.98 0.75 15.74
C ARG A 284 29.78 0.26 16.95
N ALA A 285 29.28 -0.75 17.67
CA ALA A 285 30.00 -1.33 18.79
C ALA A 285 31.30 -2.01 18.32
N ILE A 286 31.22 -2.79 17.24
CA ILE A 286 32.40 -3.38 16.58
C ILE A 286 33.37 -2.26 16.17
N ALA A 287 32.85 -1.17 15.60
CA ALA A 287 33.69 -0.09 15.12
C ALA A 287 34.47 0.65 16.20
N LEU A 288 33.86 0.80 17.37
CA LEU A 288 34.54 1.33 18.54
C LEU A 288 35.63 0.36 19.02
N GLY A 289 35.38 -0.95 19.00
CA GLY A 289 36.38 -1.97 19.36
C GLY A 289 37.60 -1.95 18.44
N VAL A 290 37.38 -1.97 17.12
CA VAL A 290 38.48 -1.89 16.14
C VAL A 290 39.24 -0.56 16.26
N SER A 291 38.53 0.56 16.43
CA SER A 291 39.16 1.86 16.60
C SER A 291 39.99 1.94 17.89
N ALA A 292 39.54 1.32 18.98
CA ALA A 292 40.30 1.25 20.22
C ALA A 292 41.57 0.42 20.05
N MET A 293 41.47 -0.74 19.40
CA MET A 293 42.62 -1.58 19.07
C MET A 293 43.67 -0.83 18.26
N LEU A 294 43.26 -0.17 17.16
CA LEU A 294 44.19 0.56 16.28
C LEU A 294 44.88 1.74 16.98
N ARG A 295 44.22 2.37 17.96
CA ARG A 295 44.83 3.45 18.75
C ARG A 295 45.87 2.93 19.73
N LEU A 296 45.64 1.76 20.33
CA LEU A 296 46.55 1.16 21.31
C LEU A 296 47.70 0.40 20.65
N HIS A 297 47.49 -0.08 19.41
CA HIS A 297 48.47 -0.85 18.65
C HIS A 297 48.73 -0.20 17.28
N PRO A 298 49.43 0.96 17.21
CA PRO A 298 49.62 1.71 15.97
C PRO A 298 50.50 0.99 14.94
N THR A 299 51.22 -0.07 15.34
CA THR A 299 52.04 -0.90 14.45
C THR A 299 51.22 -1.98 13.73
N VAL A 300 49.94 -2.14 14.06
CA VAL A 300 49.04 -3.13 13.45
C VAL A 300 48.26 -2.48 12.31
N ASN A 301 48.22 -3.14 11.16
CA ASN A 301 47.43 -2.67 10.04
C ASN A 301 45.92 -2.85 10.30
N ALA A 302 45.12 -1.92 9.80
CA ALA A 302 43.68 -2.04 9.85
C ALA A 302 43.19 -3.28 9.09
N PRO A 303 42.11 -3.95 9.55
CA PRO A 303 41.45 -5.00 8.80
C PRO A 303 41.06 -4.50 7.40
N VAL A 304 41.01 -5.41 6.43
CA VAL A 304 40.65 -5.07 5.05
C VAL A 304 39.24 -4.45 5.02
N ASN A 305 39.05 -3.38 4.24
CA ASN A 305 37.78 -2.64 4.10
C ASN A 305 37.27 -1.93 5.38
N TRP A 306 38.13 -1.74 6.40
CA TRP A 306 37.85 -0.96 7.61
C TRP A 306 38.01 0.55 7.41
#